data_AF-A0A5D4SZE6-F1
#
_entry.id   AF-A0A5D4SZE6-F1
#
_cell.length_a   1.000
_cell.length_b   1.000
_cell.length_c   1.000
_cell.angle_alpha   90.00
_cell.angle_beta   90.00
_cell.angle_gamma   90.00
#
_symmetry.space_group_name_H-M   'P 1'
#
loop_
_entity.id
_entity.type
_entity.pdbx_description
1 polymer ?
#
loop_
_entity_poly.entity_id
_entity_poly.type
_entity_poly.pdbx_seq_one_letter_code
_entity_poly.pdbx_strand_id
1 'polypeptide(L)'
;MEFIKKLVETDGSLKMKEYGQPIGTYEDMGFRMFKQVKISDEVGLSIQASYGHYCSPRKTLPLEMYSSMELAIFKDGEFVSVQEVTENKEVISELSEHYEGTVYGGVPVETLEKLYKDLIGIA
;
A
#
# COMPACT_ATOMS: atom_id res chain seq x y z
N MET A 1 -4.55 -11.87 6.30
CA MET A 1 -4.61 -11.33 4.93
C MET A 1 -3.32 -11.73 4.23
N GLU A 2 -3.43 -12.32 3.06
CA GLU A 2 -2.28 -12.81 2.30
C GLU A 2 -1.39 -11.67 1.82
N PHE A 3 -1.95 -10.51 1.44
CA PHE A 3 -1.13 -9.39 0.96
C PHE A 3 -0.19 -8.85 2.06
N ILE A 4 -0.64 -8.82 3.33
CA ILE A 4 0.16 -8.33 4.46
C ILE A 4 1.46 -9.13 4.59
N LYS A 5 1.41 -10.45 4.37
CA LYS A 5 2.60 -11.33 4.42
C LYS A 5 3.62 -11.03 3.32
N LYS A 6 3.23 -10.26 2.30
CA LYS A 6 4.10 -9.83 1.19
C LYS A 6 4.72 -8.46 1.42
N LEU A 7 4.28 -7.71 2.43
CA LEU A 7 4.84 -6.39 2.74
C LEU A 7 6.19 -6.55 3.42
N VAL A 8 7.22 -6.02 2.76
CA VAL A 8 8.60 -6.04 3.23
C VAL A 8 9.09 -4.60 3.28
N GLU A 9 9.57 -4.14 4.43
CA GLU A 9 10.11 -2.79 4.55
C GLU A 9 11.33 -2.59 3.64
N THR A 10 11.48 -1.37 3.13
CA THR A 10 12.67 -1.00 2.36
C THR A 10 13.88 -0.86 3.28
N ASP A 11 15.08 -1.08 2.75
CA ASP A 11 16.33 -0.89 3.48
C ASP A 11 16.47 0.55 4.00
N GLY A 12 15.91 1.53 3.28
CA GLY A 12 15.81 2.93 3.73
C GLY A 12 14.94 3.08 4.98
N SER A 13 13.75 2.47 4.98
CA SER A 13 12.84 2.43 6.14
C SER A 13 13.51 1.78 7.37
N LEU A 14 14.24 0.68 7.17
CA LEU A 14 14.95 -0.01 8.25
C LEU A 14 16.10 0.82 8.81
N LYS A 15 16.93 1.41 7.94
CA LYS A 15 18.03 2.29 8.35
C LYS A 15 17.55 3.46 9.20
N MET A 16 16.44 4.10 8.82
CA MET A 16 15.86 5.21 9.59
C MET A 16 15.47 4.80 11.03
N LYS A 17 15.14 3.54 11.28
CA LYS A 17 14.86 3.04 12.63
C LYS A 17 16.13 2.81 13.46
N GLU A 18 17.24 2.48 12.83
CA GLU A 18 18.51 2.18 13.50
C GLU A 18 19.27 3.44 13.92
N TYR A 19 19.17 4.53 13.13
CA TYR A 19 19.99 5.71 13.33
C TYR A 19 19.56 6.62 14.49
N GLY A 20 18.33 6.52 15.02
CA GLY A 20 17.90 7.21 16.26
C GLY A 20 18.22 8.72 16.31
N GLN A 21 18.32 9.40 15.18
CA GLN A 21 18.80 10.78 15.05
C GLN A 21 17.79 11.64 14.28
N PRO A 22 17.15 12.62 14.94
CA PRO A 22 16.28 13.59 14.30
C PRO A 22 17.14 14.76 13.80
N ILE A 23 17.51 14.73 12.52
CA ILE A 23 18.04 15.90 11.81
C ILE A 23 16.84 16.59 11.15
N GLY A 24 16.00 17.24 11.96
CA GLY A 24 14.77 17.90 11.50
C GLY A 24 13.65 16.92 11.14
N THR A 25 12.65 16.80 12.03
CA THR A 25 11.31 16.19 11.84
C THR A 25 11.17 15.07 10.81
N TYR A 26 11.89 13.94 10.95
CA TYR A 26 11.56 12.70 10.24
C TYR A 26 11.21 11.54 11.17
N GLU A 27 11.81 11.51 12.37
CA GLU A 27 11.37 10.60 13.44
C GLU A 27 9.98 10.97 13.98
N ASP A 28 9.61 12.25 13.97
CA ASP A 28 8.24 12.71 14.21
C ASP A 28 7.29 12.39 13.04
N MET A 29 7.83 12.19 11.83
CA MET A 29 7.00 11.96 10.63
C MET A 29 6.69 10.48 10.36
N GLY A 30 7.33 9.54 11.07
CA GLY A 30 6.90 8.14 11.13
C GLY A 30 6.75 7.41 9.79
N PHE A 31 7.37 7.88 8.70
CA PHE A 31 7.21 7.31 7.36
C PHE A 31 7.89 5.93 7.28
N ARG A 32 7.09 4.87 7.41
CA ARG A 32 7.49 3.48 7.12
C ARG A 32 7.15 3.17 5.68
N MET A 33 8.16 2.78 4.90
CA MET A 33 8.01 2.45 3.48
C MET A 33 8.22 0.97 3.20
N PHE A 34 7.30 0.38 2.44
CA PHE A 34 7.35 -0.99 1.95
C PHE A 34 7.80 -1.07 0.50
N LYS A 35 8.49 -2.17 0.17
CA LYS A 35 8.74 -2.58 -1.21
C LYS A 35 7.42 -2.88 -1.90
N GLN A 36 7.39 -2.68 -3.21
CA GLN A 36 6.25 -3.06 -4.04
C GLN A 36 5.99 -4.58 -3.94
N VAL A 37 4.72 -4.94 -3.75
CA VAL A 37 4.23 -6.31 -3.89
C VAL A 37 4.12 -6.61 -5.38
N LYS A 38 5.03 -7.45 -5.89
CA LYS A 38 4.99 -7.89 -7.29
C LYS A 38 3.87 -8.91 -7.50
N ILE A 39 3.01 -8.65 -8.48
CA ILE A 39 1.96 -9.58 -8.89
C ILE A 39 2.39 -10.38 -10.12
N SER A 40 2.97 -9.70 -11.10
CA SER A 40 3.60 -10.29 -12.28
C SER A 40 4.90 -9.52 -12.61
N ASP A 41 5.51 -9.81 -13.77
CA ASP A 41 6.66 -9.04 -14.26
C ASP A 41 6.28 -7.58 -14.58
N GLU A 42 5.01 -7.33 -14.95
CA GLU A 42 4.51 -6.03 -15.40
C GLU A 42 3.73 -5.31 -14.30
N VAL A 43 2.99 -6.04 -13.45
CA VAL A 43 2.06 -5.47 -12.46
C VAL A 43 2.61 -5.55 -11.04
N GLY A 44 2.51 -4.45 -10.30
CA GLY A 44 2.85 -4.42 -8.88
C GLY A 44 2.06 -3.40 -8.07
N LEU A 45 1.90 -3.69 -6.78
CA LEU A 45 1.15 -2.87 -5.82
C LEU A 45 2.11 -2.23 -4.81
N SER A 46 2.07 -0.90 -4.68
CA SER A 46 2.71 -0.20 -3.57
C SER A 46 1.65 0.04 -2.50
N ILE A 47 1.72 -0.73 -1.41
CA ILE A 47 0.78 -0.60 -0.28
C ILE A 47 1.55 -0.02 0.90
N GLN A 48 1.09 1.12 1.40
CA GLN A 48 1.81 1.89 2.42
C GLN A 48 0.91 2.19 3.63
N ALA A 49 1.48 2.07 4.83
CA ALA A 49 0.77 2.30 6.08
C ALA A 49 1.73 2.82 7.14
N SER A 50 1.58 4.08 7.50
CA SER A 50 2.36 4.77 8.54
C SER A 50 1.74 6.12 8.86
N TYR A 51 2.23 6.84 9.87
CA TYR A 51 1.78 8.21 10.19
C TYR A 51 1.69 9.13 8.97
N GLY A 52 2.64 8.99 8.05
CA GLY A 52 2.72 9.82 6.85
C GLY A 52 1.84 9.40 5.67
N HIS A 53 1.21 8.22 5.71
CA HIS A 53 0.40 7.68 4.60
C HIS A 53 -1.10 7.80 4.88
N TYR A 54 -1.92 7.72 3.82
CA TYR A 54 -3.37 7.65 3.93
C TYR A 54 -3.83 6.29 4.50
N CYS A 55 -3.81 6.15 5.82
CA CYS A 55 -4.15 4.92 6.52
C CYS A 55 -4.92 5.17 7.81
N SER A 56 -5.57 4.13 8.33
CA SER A 56 -6.29 4.15 9.61
C SER A 56 -5.88 2.98 10.50
N PRO A 57 -5.43 3.23 11.75
CA PRO A 57 -5.15 4.55 12.32
C PRO A 57 -3.91 5.20 11.67
N ARG A 58 -3.91 6.53 11.55
CA ARG A 58 -2.78 7.32 11.02
C ARG A 58 -1.64 7.41 12.04
N LYS A 59 -1.00 6.28 12.30
CA LYS A 59 0.12 6.05 13.22
C LYS A 59 1.06 5.01 12.61
N THR A 60 2.23 4.81 13.19
CA THR A 60 3.16 3.74 12.78
C THR A 60 3.03 2.57 13.75
N LEU A 61 2.35 1.51 13.32
CA LEU A 61 1.93 0.36 14.14
C LEU A 61 2.24 -0.98 13.43
N PRO A 62 2.15 -2.13 14.13
CA PRO A 62 2.08 -3.44 13.48
C PRO A 62 1.01 -3.47 12.38
N LEU A 63 1.26 -4.19 11.28
CA LEU A 63 0.44 -4.16 10.07
C LEU A 63 -0.99 -4.66 10.30
N GLU A 64 -1.15 -5.58 11.25
CA GLU A 64 -2.41 -6.21 11.64
C GLU A 64 -3.36 -5.26 12.37
N MET A 65 -2.87 -4.08 12.77
CA MET A 65 -3.67 -3.07 13.47
C MET A 65 -4.35 -2.07 12.55
N TYR A 66 -4.05 -2.08 11.25
CA TYR A 66 -4.65 -1.14 10.32
C TYR A 66 -5.99 -1.67 9.80
N SER A 67 -7.00 -0.79 9.78
CA SER A 67 -8.26 -1.03 9.08
C SER A 67 -8.23 -0.52 7.64
N SER A 68 -7.36 0.43 7.32
CA SER A 68 -7.15 0.90 5.95
C SER A 68 -5.71 1.34 5.69
N MET A 69 -5.28 1.26 4.42
CA MET A 69 -3.93 1.59 3.96
C MET A 69 -3.97 2.37 2.63
N GLU A 70 -2.86 2.99 2.28
CA GLU A 70 -2.68 3.68 1.00
C GLU A 70 -2.23 2.68 -0.07
N LEU A 71 -2.73 2.83 -1.29
CA LEU A 71 -2.39 1.99 -2.43
C LEU A 71 -1.98 2.84 -3.63
N ALA A 72 -0.91 2.45 -4.31
CA ALA A 72 -0.64 2.82 -5.69
C ALA A 72 -0.45 1.56 -6.53
N ILE A 73 -0.93 1.60 -7.78
CA ILE A 73 -0.85 0.48 -8.72
C ILE A 73 0.11 0.87 -9.83
N PHE A 74 0.98 -0.07 -10.19
CA PHE A 74 1.92 0.10 -11.28
C PHE A 74 1.71 -0.98 -12.33
N LYS A 75 1.85 -0.59 -13.59
CA LYS A 75 1.92 -1.48 -14.75
C LYS A 75 3.05 -0.98 -15.65
N ASP A 76 3.99 -1.86 -15.98
CA ASP A 76 5.19 -1.53 -16.77
C ASP A 76 6.02 -0.37 -16.20
N GLY A 77 6.02 -0.24 -14.87
CA GLY A 77 6.74 0.82 -14.15
C GLY A 77 6.02 2.17 -14.05
N GLU A 78 4.87 2.32 -14.71
CA GLU A 78 4.06 3.53 -14.69
C GLU A 78 2.89 3.43 -13.70
N PHE A 79 2.47 4.57 -13.14
CA PHE A 79 1.26 4.63 -12.31
C PHE A 79 0.02 4.41 -13.18
N VAL A 80 -0.85 3.50 -12.76
CA VAL A 80 -2.10 3.19 -13.47
C VAL A 80 -3.27 3.15 -12.50
N SER A 81 -4.48 3.26 -13.06
CA SER A 81 -5.70 3.05 -12.29
C SER A 81 -6.05 1.55 -12.22
N VAL A 82 -6.92 1.19 -11.27
CA VAL A 82 -7.37 -0.19 -11.04
C VAL A 82 -7.98 -0.84 -12.30
N GLN A 83 -8.64 -0.06 -13.15
CA GLN A 83 -9.26 -0.54 -14.38
C GLN A 83 -8.24 -1.08 -15.40
N GLU A 84 -6.96 -0.73 -15.28
CA GLU A 84 -5.90 -1.19 -16.18
C GLU A 84 -5.32 -2.55 -15.80
N VAL A 85 -5.66 -3.06 -14.61
CA VAL A 85 -5.10 -4.31 -14.05
C VAL A 85 -6.16 -5.35 -13.71
N THR A 86 -7.44 -4.99 -13.60
CA THR A 86 -8.54 -5.93 -13.34
C THR A 86 -9.83 -5.53 -14.04
N GLU A 87 -10.68 -6.51 -14.35
CA GLU A 87 -12.06 -6.34 -14.83
C GLU A 87 -13.11 -6.50 -13.71
N ASN A 88 -12.68 -6.76 -12.47
CA ASN A 88 -13.55 -7.00 -11.33
C ASN A 88 -14.30 -5.73 -10.91
N LYS A 89 -15.57 -5.63 -11.32
CA LYS A 89 -16.41 -4.44 -11.12
C LYS A 89 -16.63 -4.07 -9.65
N GLU A 90 -16.67 -5.06 -8.75
CA GLU A 90 -16.81 -4.80 -7.32
C GLU A 90 -15.54 -4.10 -6.79
N VAL A 91 -14.37 -4.67 -7.06
CA VAL A 91 -13.07 -4.10 -6.66
C VAL A 91 -12.85 -2.71 -7.25
N ILE A 92 -13.16 -2.53 -8.54
CA ILE A 92 -13.07 -1.24 -9.23
C ILE A 92 -13.98 -0.21 -8.54
N SER A 93 -15.22 -0.56 -8.23
CA SER A 93 -16.17 0.35 -7.59
C SER A 93 -15.69 0.75 -6.20
N GLU A 94 -15.29 -0.21 -5.37
CA GLU A 94 -14.79 0.07 -4.01
C GLU A 94 -13.55 0.97 -4.05
N LEU A 95 -12.57 0.67 -4.90
CA LEU A 95 -11.34 1.48 -4.99
C LEU A 95 -11.58 2.88 -5.55
N SER A 96 -12.53 3.05 -6.47
CA SER A 96 -12.78 4.36 -7.09
C SER A 96 -13.22 5.41 -6.07
N GLU A 97 -13.84 5.02 -4.95
CA GLU A 97 -14.22 5.92 -3.85
C GLU A 97 -13.01 6.50 -3.10
N HIS A 98 -11.85 5.87 -3.24
CA HIS A 98 -10.61 6.23 -2.54
C HIS A 98 -9.60 6.96 -3.43
N TYR A 99 -9.91 7.24 -4.70
CA TYR A 99 -8.94 7.75 -5.65
C TYR A 99 -8.57 9.23 -5.39
N GLU A 100 -7.31 9.50 -5.10
CA GLU A 100 -6.71 10.82 -4.87
C GLU A 100 -5.75 11.21 -6.00
N GLY A 101 -6.15 10.97 -7.26
CA GLY A 101 -5.47 11.45 -8.46
C GLY A 101 -4.23 10.67 -8.91
N THR A 102 -3.44 10.13 -7.98
CA THR A 102 -2.29 9.24 -8.27
C THR A 102 -2.23 8.00 -7.39
N VAL A 103 -2.84 8.07 -6.21
CA VAL A 103 -2.92 6.97 -5.24
C VAL A 103 -4.37 6.78 -4.81
N TYR A 104 -4.64 5.66 -4.16
CA TYR A 104 -5.89 5.36 -3.48
C TYR A 104 -5.67 5.52 -1.98
N GLY A 105 -6.29 6.54 -1.39
CA GLY A 105 -6.13 6.92 0.01
C GLY A 105 -7.10 6.20 0.94
N GLY A 106 -6.58 5.59 2.01
CA GLY A 106 -7.43 5.02 3.06
C GLY A 106 -8.29 3.84 2.62
N VAL A 107 -7.76 3.01 1.72
CA VAL A 107 -8.43 1.81 1.20
C VAL A 107 -8.58 0.77 2.31
N PRO A 108 -9.79 0.23 2.58
CA PRO A 108 -9.99 -0.84 3.54
C PRO A 108 -9.08 -2.04 3.27
N VAL A 109 -8.51 -2.62 4.32
CA VAL A 109 -7.62 -3.79 4.18
C VAL A 109 -8.32 -4.99 3.52
N GLU A 110 -9.64 -5.10 3.67
CA GLU A 110 -10.45 -6.12 3.01
C GLU A 110 -10.50 -5.91 1.49
N THR A 111 -10.69 -4.67 1.03
CA THR A 111 -10.64 -4.31 -0.41
C THR A 111 -9.25 -4.55 -1.00
N LEU A 112 -8.18 -4.26 -0.25
CA LEU A 112 -6.81 -4.57 -0.67
C LEU A 112 -6.58 -6.08 -0.82
N GLU A 113 -7.11 -6.88 0.11
CA GLU A 113 -7.05 -8.34 0.03
C GLU A 113 -7.86 -8.87 -1.17
N LYS A 114 -9.05 -8.31 -1.45
CA LYS A 114 -9.85 -8.65 -2.64
C LYS A 114 -9.07 -8.37 -3.93
N LEU A 115 -8.52 -7.15 -4.07
CA LEU A 115 -7.69 -6.79 -5.22
C LEU A 115 -6.50 -7.74 -5.37
N TYR A 116 -5.75 -7.97 -4.28
CA TYR A 116 -4.58 -8.83 -4.33
C TYR A 116 -4.94 -10.24 -4.82
N LYS A 117 -6.00 -10.83 -4.27
CA LYS A 117 -6.52 -12.16 -4.64
C LYS A 117 -6.99 -12.24 -6.08
N ASP A 118 -7.73 -11.25 -6.53
CA ASP A 118 -8.21 -11.12 -7.90
C ASP A 118 -7.04 -11.12 -8.89
N LEU A 119 -6.01 -10.30 -8.63
CA LEU A 119 -4.85 -10.18 -9.52
C LEU A 119 -3.95 -11.42 -9.53
N ILE A 120 -3.89 -12.21 -8.45
CA ILE A 120 -3.16 -13.49 -8.42
C ILE A 120 -4.00 -14.70 -8.87
N GLY A 121 -5.26 -14.48 -9.26
CA GLY A 121 -6.15 -15.53 -9.77
C GLY A 121 -6.72 -16.46 -8.70
N ILE A 122 -6.86 -16.00 -7.45
CA ILE A 122 -7.47 -16.75 -6.34
C ILE A 122 -8.76 -16.03 -5.92
N ALA A 123 -9.80 -16.12 -6.77
CA ALA A 123 -11.13 -15.56 -6.49
C ALA A 123 -11.92 -16.44 -5.51
#